data_AF-A0A540L304-F1
#
_entry.id   AF-A0A540L304-F1
#
_cell.length_a   1.000
_cell.length_b   1.000
_cell.length_c   1.000
_cell.angle_alpha   90.00
_cell.angle_beta   90.00
_cell.angle_gamma   90.00
#
_symmetry.space_group_name_H-M   'P 1'
#
loop_
_entity.id
_entity.type
_entity.pdbx_description
1 polymer ?
#
loop_
_entity_poly.entity_id
_entity_poly.type
_entity_poly.pdbx_seq_one_letter_code
_entity_poly.pdbx_strand_id
1 'polypeptide(L)'
;MPEMQLGSHTLRSHGVKVAKLHKYDWLILLLLAAVDVTLNLIEPFHRFVGKEMMTDLKYPFQKDTIPFWAVPIYAVLLPVAIFLVYYICRKDVYDLHHAILGLFYSVLITLVITDAIKDAVGRPRPNFFWRCFPNGIGVGDNFSLVEA
;
A
#
# COMPACT_ATOMS: atom_id res chain seq x y z
N MET A 1 25.03 10.26 30.93
CA MET A 1 23.86 9.38 31.15
C MET A 1 22.95 10.09 32.13
N PRO A 2 21.77 10.59 31.73
CA PRO A 2 20.78 11.05 32.70
C PRO A 2 19.62 10.06 32.80
N GLU A 3 19.33 9.72 34.05
CA GLU A 3 18.21 8.94 34.55
C GLU A 3 16.87 9.55 34.11
N MET A 4 16.04 8.78 33.40
CA MET A 4 14.66 9.18 33.13
C MET A 4 13.77 8.73 34.28
N GLN A 5 13.49 9.71 35.14
CA GLN A 5 12.46 9.71 36.17
C GLN A 5 11.15 9.08 35.67
N LEU A 6 10.74 8.03 36.38
CA LEU A 6 9.45 7.36 36.32
C LEU A 6 8.34 8.32 36.77
N GLY A 7 8.00 9.27 35.91
CA GLY A 7 6.96 10.27 36.14
C GLY A 7 5.68 9.91 35.39
N SER A 8 4.66 9.50 36.13
CA SER A 8 3.28 9.34 35.69
C SER A 8 2.67 10.68 35.22
N HIS A 9 3.11 11.19 34.07
CA HIS A 9 2.59 12.43 33.47
C HIS A 9 2.35 12.25 31.97
N THR A 10 1.12 11.79 31.69
CA THR A 10 0.27 12.16 30.54
C THR A 10 0.89 12.21 29.13
N LEU A 11 0.63 11.14 28.38
CA LEU A 11 0.70 10.97 26.92
C LEU A 11 0.36 12.22 26.05
N ARG A 12 -0.45 13.15 26.55
CA ARG A 12 -1.01 14.27 25.77
C ARG A 12 -0.05 15.45 25.58
N SER A 13 0.84 15.74 26.54
CA SER A 13 1.74 16.91 26.44
C SER A 13 3.08 16.59 25.74
N HIS A 14 3.53 15.35 25.86
CA HIS A 14 4.83 14.91 25.32
C HIS A 14 4.76 14.49 23.85
N GLY A 15 3.66 13.87 23.40
CA GLY A 15 3.49 13.52 21.99
C GLY A 15 3.55 14.74 21.06
N VAL A 16 3.03 15.90 21.50
CA VAL A 16 3.08 17.15 20.74
C VAL A 16 4.51 17.71 20.65
N LYS A 17 5.33 17.56 21.69
CA LYS A 17 6.76 17.96 21.66
C LYS A 17 7.58 17.07 20.72
N VAL A 18 7.33 15.76 20.74
CA VAL A 18 8.00 14.79 19.85
C VAL A 18 7.57 14.99 18.39
N ALA A 19 6.27 15.19 18.13
CA ALA A 19 5.77 15.52 16.79
C ALA A 19 6.34 16.84 16.25
N LYS A 20 6.57 17.84 17.12
CA LYS A 20 7.24 19.09 16.73
C LYS A 20 8.72 18.90 16.38
N LEU A 21 9.39 17.97 17.05
CA LEU A 21 10.80 17.63 16.79
C LEU A 21 10.95 16.83 15.49
N HIS A 22 10.05 15.87 15.25
CA HIS A 22 9.98 15.04 14.04
C HIS A 22 9.04 15.60 12.96
N LYS A 23 8.84 16.92 12.93
CA LYS A 23 7.96 17.58 11.96
C LYS A 23 8.32 17.26 10.50
N TYR A 24 9.61 17.06 10.23
CA TYR A 24 10.11 16.73 8.88
C TYR A 24 9.74 15.30 8.48
N ASP A 25 9.82 14.35 9.40
CA ASP A 25 9.46 12.95 9.11
C ASP A 25 7.96 12.81 8.86
N TRP A 26 7.13 13.54 9.62
CA TRP A 26 5.69 13.62 9.35
C TRP A 26 5.37 14.32 8.03
N LEU A 27 6.14 15.34 7.66
CA LEU A 27 6.01 16.00 6.36
C LEU A 27 6.36 15.03 5.22
N ILE A 28 7.44 14.26 5.37
CA ILE A 28 7.84 13.23 4.39
C ILE A 28 6.78 12.13 4.30
N LEU A 29 6.21 11.67 5.41
CA LEU A 29 5.10 10.71 5.41
C LEU A 29 3.87 11.24 4.67
N LEU A 30 3.50 12.51 4.90
CA LEU A 30 2.40 13.16 4.19
C LEU A 30 2.70 13.29 2.70
N LEU A 31 3.92 13.68 2.34
CA LEU A 31 4.37 13.75 0.95
C LEU A 31 4.29 12.38 0.27
N LEU A 32 4.78 11.32 0.92
CA LEU A 32 4.69 9.96 0.39
C LEU A 32 3.24 9.52 0.17
N ALA A 33 2.37 9.77 1.14
CA ALA A 33 0.95 9.46 1.01
C ALA A 33 0.29 10.27 -0.12
N ALA A 34 0.69 11.52 -0.32
CA ALA A 34 0.19 12.32 -1.44
C ALA A 34 0.67 11.78 -2.80
N VAL A 35 1.92 11.31 -2.89
CA VAL A 35 2.45 10.64 -4.09
C VAL A 35 1.68 9.34 -4.35
N ASP A 36 1.47 8.51 -3.34
CA ASP A 36 0.69 7.27 -3.43
C ASP A 36 -0.74 7.51 -3.95
N VAL A 37 -1.45 8.49 -3.38
CA VAL A 37 -2.78 8.88 -3.84
C VAL A 37 -2.75 9.41 -5.27
N THR A 38 -1.72 10.18 -5.63
CA THR A 38 -1.57 10.70 -7.00
C THR A 38 -1.36 9.57 -7.99
N LEU A 39 -0.49 8.59 -7.67
CA LEU A 39 -0.29 7.39 -8.48
C LEU A 39 -1.59 6.60 -8.62
N ASN A 40 -2.34 6.42 -7.54
CA ASN A 40 -3.60 5.68 -7.56
C ASN A 40 -4.71 6.37 -8.40
N LEU A 41 -4.60 7.69 -8.61
CA LEU A 41 -5.50 8.47 -9.47
C LEU A 41 -5.05 8.50 -10.93
N ILE A 42 -3.77 8.24 -11.22
CA ILE A 42 -3.25 8.23 -12.58
C ILE A 42 -3.61 6.89 -13.23
N GLU A 43 -4.14 6.95 -14.44
CA GLU A 43 -4.44 5.75 -15.23
C GLU A 43 -3.12 5.07 -15.65
N PRO A 44 -3.01 3.73 -15.52
CA PRO A 44 -1.76 3.01 -15.79
C PRO A 44 -1.35 3.15 -17.27
N PHE A 45 -0.05 3.01 -17.56
CA PHE A 45 0.44 3.10 -18.93
C PHE A 45 -0.19 2.03 -19.83
N HIS A 46 -1.01 2.46 -20.79
CA HIS A 46 -1.68 1.57 -21.73
C HIS A 46 -0.66 0.98 -22.72
N ARG A 47 -0.44 -0.33 -22.62
CA ARG A 47 0.39 -1.09 -23.56
C ARG A 47 -0.48 -1.88 -24.53
N PHE A 48 -0.13 -1.86 -25.81
CA PHE A 48 -0.79 -2.68 -26.83
C PHE A 48 -0.63 -4.18 -26.57
N VAL A 49 -1.74 -4.91 -26.47
CA VAL A 49 -1.79 -6.36 -26.29
C VAL A 49 -2.18 -7.03 -27.62
N GLY A 50 -1.27 -7.84 -28.17
CA GLY A 50 -1.52 -8.61 -29.40
C GLY A 50 -2.35 -9.87 -29.18
N LYS A 51 -2.98 -10.39 -30.25
CA LYS A 51 -3.89 -11.55 -30.25
C LYS A 51 -3.27 -12.83 -29.66
N GLU A 52 -1.98 -13.08 -29.91
CA GLU A 52 -1.24 -14.22 -29.38
C GLU A 52 -1.13 -14.19 -27.84
N MET A 53 -1.03 -12.99 -27.25
CA MET A 53 -0.91 -12.79 -25.80
C MET A 53 -2.26 -12.85 -25.08
N MET A 54 -3.39 -12.79 -25.81
CA MET A 54 -4.73 -12.88 -25.22
C MET A 54 -5.06 -14.29 -24.73
N THR A 55 -4.39 -15.32 -25.27
CA THR A 55 -4.55 -16.72 -24.84
C THR A 55 -4.10 -16.94 -23.39
N ASP A 56 -3.03 -16.26 -22.98
CA ASP A 56 -2.50 -16.32 -21.60
C ASP A 56 -3.34 -15.50 -20.59
N LEU A 57 -4.27 -14.66 -21.07
CA LEU A 57 -5.14 -13.78 -20.27
C LEU A 57 -6.58 -14.31 -20.11
N LYS A 58 -6.80 -15.59 -20.43
CA LYS A 58 -8.10 -16.29 -20.36
C LYS A 58 -8.29 -17.12 -19.08
N TYR A 59 -7.50 -16.87 -18.04
CA TYR A 59 -7.61 -17.63 -16.80
C TYR A 59 -9.05 -17.50 -16.23
N PRO A 60 -9.66 -18.60 -15.76
CA PRO A 60 -11.07 -18.61 -15.37
C PRO A 60 -11.35 -17.65 -14.21
N PHE A 61 -12.41 -16.85 -14.36
CA PHE A 61 -12.80 -15.86 -13.36
C PHE A 61 -13.34 -16.54 -12.11
N GLN A 62 -12.54 -16.53 -11.04
CA GLN A 62 -12.96 -16.95 -9.71
C GLN A 62 -13.28 -15.70 -8.88
N LYS A 63 -14.32 -15.79 -8.03
CA LYS A 63 -14.65 -14.68 -7.12
C LYS A 63 -13.56 -14.58 -6.05
N ASP A 64 -13.11 -13.37 -5.77
CA ASP A 64 -12.10 -13.11 -4.75
C ASP A 64 -12.59 -13.55 -3.37
N THR A 65 -11.87 -14.48 -2.74
CA THR A 65 -12.16 -14.98 -1.37
C THR A 65 -11.86 -13.92 -0.31
N ILE A 66 -10.96 -12.97 -0.58
CA ILE A 66 -10.52 -11.92 0.34
C ILE A 66 -10.55 -10.58 -0.39
N PRO A 67 -11.23 -9.55 0.15
CA PRO A 67 -11.29 -8.25 -0.50
C PRO A 67 -9.91 -7.57 -0.48
N PHE A 68 -9.56 -6.90 -1.58
CA PHE A 68 -8.27 -6.21 -1.74
C PHE A 68 -7.97 -5.24 -0.58
N TRP A 69 -8.99 -4.56 -0.05
CA TRP A 69 -8.89 -3.64 1.09
C TRP A 69 -8.50 -4.31 2.41
N ALA A 70 -8.78 -5.62 2.58
CA ALA A 70 -8.45 -6.32 3.82
C ALA A 70 -6.95 -6.62 3.94
N VAL A 71 -6.26 -6.80 2.80
CA VAL A 71 -4.82 -7.12 2.78
C VAL A 71 -3.98 -6.05 3.48
N PRO A 72 -4.07 -4.74 3.14
CA PRO A 72 -3.30 -3.71 3.84
C PRO A 72 -3.72 -3.57 5.31
N ILE A 73 -5.00 -3.80 5.65
CA ILE A 73 -5.47 -3.76 7.05
C ILE A 73 -4.77 -4.84 7.88
N TYR A 74 -4.75 -6.09 7.41
CA TYR A 74 -4.06 -7.17 8.13
C TYR A 74 -2.54 -6.96 8.20
N ALA A 75 -1.94 -6.45 7.12
CA ALA A 75 -0.51 -6.17 7.06
C ALA A 75 -0.06 -5.12 8.08
N VAL A 76 -0.92 -4.16 8.44
CA VAL A 76 -0.62 -3.13 9.46
C VAL A 76 -1.07 -3.58 10.86
N LEU A 77 -2.21 -4.23 10.98
CA LEU A 77 -2.80 -4.59 12.27
C LEU A 77 -1.93 -5.61 13.03
N LEU A 78 -1.37 -6.59 12.33
CA LEU A 78 -0.52 -7.62 12.92
C LEU A 78 0.76 -7.04 13.56
N PRO A 79 1.61 -6.24 12.87
CA PRO A 79 2.78 -5.64 13.48
C PRO A 79 2.43 -4.63 14.58
N VAL A 80 1.33 -3.87 14.45
CA VAL A 80 0.85 -2.99 15.53
C VAL A 80 0.50 -3.79 16.79
N ALA A 81 -0.15 -4.95 16.65
CA ALA A 81 -0.45 -5.82 17.78
C ALA A 81 0.83 -6.34 18.47
N ILE A 82 1.87 -6.70 17.70
CA ILE A 82 3.17 -7.12 18.25
C ILE A 82 3.81 -5.98 19.06
N PHE A 83 3.81 -4.76 18.52
CA PHE A 83 4.36 -3.60 19.23
C PHE A 83 3.54 -3.25 20.50
N LEU A 84 2.22 -3.42 20.47
CA LEU A 84 1.35 -3.27 21.64
C LEU A 84 1.65 -4.30 22.74
N VAL A 85 1.85 -5.57 22.38
CA VAL A 85 2.22 -6.62 23.34
C VAL A 85 3.58 -6.33 23.96
N TYR A 86 4.56 -5.93 23.16
CA TYR A 86 5.88 -5.53 23.66
C TYR A 86 5.80 -4.32 24.61
N TYR A 87 4.96 -3.33 24.26
CA TYR A 87 4.69 -2.16 25.09
C TYR A 87 4.09 -2.54 26.45
N ILE A 88 3.12 -3.45 26.49
CA ILE A 88 2.51 -3.90 27.76
C ILE A 88 3.56 -4.58 28.66
N CYS A 89 4.50 -5.34 28.07
CA CYS A 89 5.56 -6.04 28.78
C CYS A 89 6.66 -5.11 29.31
N ARG A 90 7.07 -4.08 28.55
CA ARG A 90 8.22 -3.21 28.89
C ARG A 90 7.82 -1.83 29.46
N LYS A 91 6.58 -1.38 29.23
CA LYS A 91 6.05 -0.05 29.59
C LYS A 91 6.83 1.16 29.01
N ASP A 92 7.63 0.95 27.97
CA ASP A 92 8.38 2.02 27.30
C ASP A 92 7.59 2.64 26.15
N VAL A 93 7.11 3.88 26.36
CA VAL A 93 6.36 4.67 25.35
C VAL A 93 7.24 5.20 24.21
N TYR A 94 8.55 5.35 24.45
CA TYR A 94 9.49 5.90 23.46
C TYR A 94 9.71 4.94 22.29
N ASP A 95 9.93 3.66 22.60
CA ASP A 95 10.13 2.60 21.59
C ASP A 95 8.86 2.35 20.77
N LEU A 96 7.68 2.44 21.39
CA LEU A 96 6.41 2.29 20.69
C LEU A 96 6.22 3.37 19.61
N HIS A 97 6.55 4.63 19.92
CA HIS A 97 6.38 5.72 18.94
C HIS A 97 7.31 5.58 17.74
N HIS A 98 8.59 5.25 17.97
CA HIS A 98 9.56 5.04 16.89
C HIS A 98 9.23 3.80 16.07
N ALA A 99 8.76 2.72 16.71
CA ALA A 99 8.32 1.52 16.01
C ALA A 99 7.11 1.78 15.11
N ILE A 100 6.13 2.56 15.57
CA ILE A 100 4.95 2.93 14.77
C ILE A 100 5.34 3.84 13.60
N LEU A 101 6.17 4.86 13.82
CA LEU A 101 6.65 5.74 12.74
C LEU A 101 7.43 4.95 11.68
N GLY A 102 8.33 4.06 12.11
CA GLY A 102 9.07 3.18 11.21
C GLY A 102 8.16 2.24 10.42
N LEU A 103 7.11 1.70 11.05
CA LEU A 103 6.12 0.86 10.38
C LEU A 103 5.38 1.63 9.27
N PHE A 104 4.86 2.83 9.57
CA PHE A 104 4.18 3.65 8.56
C PHE A 104 5.10 3.99 7.39
N TYR A 105 6.36 4.34 7.67
CA TYR A 105 7.34 4.67 6.64
C TYR A 105 7.62 3.47 5.72
N SER A 106 7.84 2.28 6.30
CA SER A 106 8.08 1.05 5.53
C SER A 106 6.89 0.68 4.64
N VAL A 107 5.67 0.78 5.17
CA VAL A 107 4.44 0.47 4.42
C VAL A 107 4.23 1.46 3.29
N LEU A 108 4.31 2.77 3.56
CA LEU A 108 4.10 3.79 2.54
C LEU A 108 5.14 3.76 1.42
N ILE A 109 6.43 3.56 1.73
CA ILE A 109 7.46 3.40 0.69
C ILE A 109 7.12 2.20 -0.21
N THR A 110 6.74 1.09 0.41
CA THR A 110 6.44 -0.13 -0.32
C THR A 110 5.22 0.06 -1.22
N LEU A 111 4.19 0.77 -0.76
CA LEU A 111 3.00 1.12 -1.56
C LEU A 111 3.38 1.98 -2.76
N VAL A 112 4.09 3.10 -2.53
CA VAL A 112 4.54 4.01 -3.60
C VAL A 112 5.38 3.27 -4.65
N ILE A 113 6.36 2.46 -4.23
CA ILE A 113 7.20 1.70 -5.17
C ILE A 113 6.36 0.68 -5.93
N THR A 114 5.46 -0.04 -5.25
CA THR A 114 4.64 -1.07 -5.87
C THR A 114 3.69 -0.47 -6.90
N ASP A 115 3.03 0.63 -6.57
CA ASP A 115 2.07 1.29 -7.46
C ASP A 115 2.78 1.98 -8.62
N ALA A 116 3.92 2.64 -8.38
CA ALA A 116 4.77 3.15 -9.47
C ALA A 116 5.20 2.05 -10.45
N ILE A 117 5.55 0.86 -9.96
CA ILE A 117 5.90 -0.28 -10.83
C ILE A 117 4.67 -0.79 -11.59
N LYS A 118 3.49 -0.86 -10.96
CA LYS A 118 2.26 -1.29 -11.64
C LYS A 118 1.92 -0.35 -12.79
N ASP A 119 2.01 0.96 -12.55
CA ASP A 119 1.69 1.98 -13.54
C ASP A 119 2.73 2.02 -14.67
N ALA A 120 4.01 1.80 -14.34
CA ALA A 120 5.10 1.76 -15.32
C ALA A 120 5.10 0.50 -16.20
N VAL A 121 4.76 -0.67 -15.64
CA VAL A 121 4.79 -1.94 -16.37
C VAL A 121 3.48 -2.18 -17.13
N GLY A 122 2.34 -1.74 -16.58
CA GLY A 122 1.03 -1.82 -17.23
C GLY A 122 0.62 -3.24 -17.64
N ARG A 123 1.09 -4.29 -16.92
CA ARG A 123 0.81 -5.67 -17.32
C ARG A 123 -0.67 -6.02 -17.02
N PRO A 124 -1.46 -6.44 -18.04
CA PRO A 124 -2.84 -6.84 -17.83
C PRO A 124 -2.96 -8.05 -16.89
N ARG A 125 -4.02 -8.05 -16.07
CA ARG A 125 -4.33 -9.18 -15.18
C ARG A 125 -4.60 -10.46 -16.00
N PRO A 126 -4.22 -11.67 -15.53
CA PRO A 126 -4.48 -12.93 -16.23
C PRO A 126 -5.96 -13.28 -16.47
N ASN A 127 -6.88 -12.52 -15.87
CA ASN A 127 -8.33 -12.62 -16.03
C ASN A 127 -8.92 -11.49 -16.90
N PHE A 128 -8.07 -10.69 -17.56
CA PHE A 128 -8.48 -9.49 -18.29
C PHE A 128 -9.50 -9.79 -19.40
N PHE A 129 -9.34 -10.92 -20.11
CA PHE A 129 -10.21 -11.29 -21.22
C PHE A 129 -11.67 -11.42 -20.79
N TRP A 130 -11.96 -12.12 -19.69
CA TRP A 130 -13.34 -12.33 -19.22
C TRP A 130 -13.98 -11.06 -18.65
N ARG A 131 -13.17 -10.08 -18.23
CA ARG A 131 -13.66 -8.80 -17.70
C ARG A 131 -14.04 -7.81 -18.80
N CYS A 132 -13.29 -7.81 -19.91
CA CYS A 132 -13.54 -6.93 -21.07
C CYS A 132 -14.43 -7.59 -22.14
N PHE A 133 -14.39 -8.92 -22.28
CA PHE A 133 -15.12 -9.70 -23.30
C PHE A 133 -15.98 -10.81 -22.66
N PRO A 134 -17.05 -10.46 -21.92
CA PRO A 134 -17.95 -11.46 -21.33
C PRO A 134 -18.65 -12.34 -22.36
N ASN A 135 -18.74 -11.90 -23.62
CA ASN A 135 -19.39 -12.61 -24.72
C ASN A 135 -18.48 -13.66 -25.39
N GLY A 136 -17.21 -13.79 -24.98
CA GLY A 136 -16.26 -14.76 -25.54
C GLY A 136 -15.78 -14.47 -26.97
N ILE A 137 -16.33 -13.44 -27.62
CA ILE A 137 -15.92 -12.97 -28.94
C ILE A 137 -14.77 -11.97 -28.74
N GLY A 138 -13.52 -12.46 -28.85
CA GLY A 138 -12.39 -11.57 -29.08
C GLY A 138 -12.53 -11.04 -30.50
N VAL A 139 -12.72 -9.73 -30.67
CA VAL A 139 -12.90 -9.11 -32.00
C VAL A 139 -11.75 -9.56 -32.89
N GLY A 140 -12.10 -10.43 -33.84
CA GLY A 140 -11.23 -10.78 -34.94
C GLY A 140 -11.22 -9.59 -35.88
N ASP A 141 -10.00 -9.19 -36.25
CA ASP A 141 -9.68 -8.39 -37.41
C ASP A 141 -9.37 -6.92 -37.09
N ASN A 142 -8.11 -6.57 -37.39
CA ASN A 142 -7.46 -5.27 -37.32
C ASN A 142 -7.22 -4.73 -35.91
N PHE A 143 -6.00 -5.00 -35.40
CA PHE A 143 -5.31 -4.25 -34.33
C PHE A 143 -6.26 -3.49 -33.41
N SER A 144 -7.15 -4.21 -32.73
CA SER A 144 -8.13 -3.59 -31.86
C SER A 144 -7.36 -3.03 -30.68
N LEU A 145 -7.19 -1.70 -30.72
CA LEU A 145 -6.66 -0.83 -29.68
C LEU A 145 -7.54 -0.95 -28.43
N VAL A 146 -7.42 -2.06 -27.72
CA VAL A 146 -8.03 -2.19 -26.40
C VAL A 146 -7.05 -1.50 -25.45
N GLU A 147 -7.32 -0.23 -25.16
CA GLU A 147 -6.76 0.45 -23.98
C GLU A 147 -7.11 -0.41 -22.77
N ALA A 148 -6.08 -0.97 -22.14
CA ALA A 148 -6.17 -1.92 -21.03
C ALA A 148 -5.90 -1.23 -19.69
#